data_AF-A0A7X7XVM7-F1
#
_entry.id   AF-A0A7X7XVM7-F1
#
_cell.length_a   1.000
_cell.length_b   1.000
_cell.length_c   1.000
_cell.angle_alpha   90.00
_cell.angle_beta   90.00
_cell.angle_gamma   90.00
#
_symmetry.space_group_name_H-M   'P 1'
#
loop_
_entity.id
_entity.type
_entity.pdbx_description
1 polymer ?
#
loop_
_entity_poly.entity_id
_entity_poly.type
_entity_poly.pdbx_seq_one_letter_code
_entity_poly.pdbx_strand_id
1 'polypeptide(L)'
;MMNSIELEVSKTQSIQIYLPCKKEYIKSFDNVSIRYLKEQLKFDLYFNDFASEAIKSLRNLLNKALNSELQIQSEYIDKGIGYYHNIYSHKLWTDDDLSIIDPAENFILWSTPSHIGIETYIYNIQDKIY
;
A
#
# COMPACT_ATOMS: atom_id res chain seq x y z
N MET A 1 18.15 5.88 -18.42
CA MET A 1 17.55 4.53 -18.54
C MET A 1 17.10 4.16 -17.14
N MET A 2 15.80 4.01 -16.91
CA MET A 2 15.27 3.72 -15.57
C MET A 2 15.53 2.25 -15.29
N ASN A 3 16.35 1.93 -14.29
CA ASN A 3 16.57 0.54 -13.92
C ASN A 3 15.33 0.06 -13.18
N SER A 4 14.87 -1.15 -13.48
CA SER A 4 13.73 -1.73 -12.77
C SER A 4 13.98 -3.19 -12.45
N ILE A 5 13.43 -3.63 -11.32
CA ILE A 5 13.33 -5.03 -10.94
C ILE A 5 11.87 -5.41 -11.08
N GLU A 6 11.59 -6.47 -11.82
CA GLU A 6 10.26 -7.06 -11.94
C GLU A 6 10.22 -8.38 -11.19
N LEU A 7 9.25 -8.51 -10.30
CA LEU A 7 8.96 -9.71 -9.52
C LEU A 7 7.63 -10.27 -10.03
N GLU A 8 7.69 -11.33 -10.83
CA GLU A 8 6.49 -11.98 -11.38
C GLU A 8 5.74 -12.73 -10.27
N VAL A 9 4.45 -12.44 -10.13
CA VAL A 9 3.52 -13.19 -9.25
C VAL A 9 2.73 -14.20 -10.09
N SER A 10 2.31 -13.80 -11.28
CA SER A 10 1.71 -14.66 -12.30
C SER A 10 1.84 -14.02 -13.68
N LYS A 11 1.34 -14.69 -14.73
CA LYS A 11 1.38 -14.18 -16.11
C LYS A 11 0.78 -12.79 -16.31
N THR A 12 -0.13 -12.37 -15.43
CA THR A 12 -0.82 -11.07 -15.51
C THR A 12 -0.57 -10.19 -14.29
N GLN A 13 0.34 -10.60 -13.39
CA GLN A 13 0.56 -9.90 -12.14
C GLN A 13 2.05 -9.82 -11.80
N SER A 14 2.53 -8.62 -11.52
CA SER A 14 3.92 -8.42 -11.12
C SER A 14 4.08 -7.25 -10.16
N ILE A 15 5.12 -7.29 -9.32
CA ILE A 15 5.59 -6.14 -8.55
C ILE A 15 6.79 -5.55 -9.27
N GLN A 16 6.72 -4.27 -9.60
CA GLN A 16 7.79 -3.53 -10.28
C GLN A 16 8.42 -2.53 -9.32
N ILE A 17 9.75 -2.62 -9.16
CA ILE A 17 10.54 -1.72 -8.32
C ILE A 17 11.40 -0.87 -9.25
N TYR A 18 11.14 0.43 -9.30
CA TYR A 18 11.88 1.39 -10.08
C TYR A 18 13.03 1.98 -9.27
N LEU A 19 14.22 1.90 -9.83
CA LEU A 19 15.48 2.24 -9.18
C LEU A 19 16.08 3.50 -9.81
N PRO A 20 16.69 4.41 -9.02
CA PRO A 20 17.32 5.62 -9.53
C PRO A 20 18.67 5.33 -10.21
N CYS A 21 19.30 4.20 -9.89
CA CYS A 21 20.59 3.76 -10.39
C CYS A 21 20.58 2.23 -10.58
N LYS A 22 21.70 1.62 -10.97
CA LYS A 22 21.77 0.16 -11.07
C LYS A 22 21.65 -0.48 -9.69
N LYS A 23 21.09 -1.69 -9.61
CA LYS A 23 20.79 -2.39 -8.35
C LYS A 23 21.99 -2.49 -7.41
N GLU A 24 23.18 -2.76 -7.95
CA GLU A 24 24.43 -2.89 -7.21
C GLU A 24 24.91 -1.59 -6.54
N TYR A 25 24.36 -0.43 -6.91
CA TYR A 25 24.72 0.88 -6.37
C TYR A 25 23.63 1.50 -5.49
N ILE A 26 22.51 0.81 -5.28
CA ILE A 26 21.45 1.32 -4.40
C ILE A 26 21.93 1.41 -2.96
N LYS A 27 21.59 2.54 -2.34
CA LYS A 27 21.75 2.81 -0.92
C LYS A 27 20.39 2.83 -0.23
N SER A 28 20.39 2.66 1.08
CA SER A 28 19.18 2.64 1.93
C SER A 28 18.29 3.88 1.78
N PHE A 29 18.89 5.06 1.58
CA PHE A 29 18.19 6.34 1.47
C PHE A 29 17.97 6.80 0.03
N ASP A 30 18.29 5.96 -0.95
CA ASP A 30 17.94 6.27 -2.34
C ASP A 30 16.43 6.12 -2.51
N ASN A 31 15.83 7.05 -3.24
CA ASN A 31 14.39 6.99 -3.50
C ASN A 31 14.06 5.94 -4.54
N VAL A 32 13.09 5.08 -4.24
CA VAL A 32 12.53 4.07 -5.14
C VAL A 32 11.03 4.28 -5.28
N SER A 33 10.46 3.68 -6.32
CA SER A 33 9.00 3.56 -6.43
C SER A 33 8.64 2.10 -6.66
N ILE A 34 7.57 1.63 -6.03
CA ILE A 34 7.11 0.26 -6.12
C ILE A 34 5.68 0.26 -6.62
N ARG A 35 5.40 -0.53 -7.64
CA ARG A 35 4.06 -0.69 -8.22
C ARG A 35 3.65 -2.15 -8.23
N TYR A 36 2.36 -2.39 -8.04
CA TYR A 36 1.73 -3.66 -8.37
C TYR A 36 0.98 -3.51 -9.68
N LEU A 37 1.27 -4.42 -10.62
CA LEU A 37 0.55 -4.58 -11.86
C LEU A 37 -0.40 -5.76 -11.72
N LYS A 38 -1.66 -5.55 -12.09
CA LYS A 38 -2.67 -6.60 -12.18
C LYS A 38 -3.49 -6.39 -13.45
N GLU A 39 -3.29 -7.27 -14.43
CA GLU A 39 -3.88 -7.15 -15.76
C GLU A 39 -3.51 -5.81 -16.41
N GLN A 40 -4.47 -4.90 -16.59
CA GLN A 40 -4.24 -3.54 -17.12
C GLN A 40 -4.16 -2.47 -16.02
N LEU A 41 -4.41 -2.85 -14.77
CA LEU A 41 -4.43 -1.94 -13.62
C LEU A 41 -3.04 -1.78 -13.01
N LYS A 42 -2.79 -0.58 -12.51
CA LYS A 42 -1.54 -0.20 -11.83
C LYS A 42 -1.86 0.41 -10.48
N PHE A 43 -1.23 -0.11 -9.45
CA PHE A 43 -1.37 0.37 -8.08
C PHE A 43 0.01 0.83 -7.60
N ASP A 44 0.11 2.09 -7.20
CA ASP A 44 1.30 2.58 -6.52
C ASP A 44 1.31 2.00 -5.11
N LEU A 45 2.30 1.15 -4.81
CA LEU A 45 2.48 0.62 -3.46
C LEU A 45 3.35 1.55 -2.62
N TYR A 46 4.32 2.21 -3.25
CA TYR A 46 5.19 3.25 -2.68
C TYR A 46 5.65 4.16 -3.81
N PHE A 47 5.62 5.48 -3.63
CA PHE A 47 6.09 6.44 -4.64
C PHE A 47 7.15 7.37 -4.06
N ASN A 48 8.33 7.35 -4.69
CA ASN A 48 9.48 8.19 -4.33
C ASN A 48 9.83 8.15 -2.83
N ASP A 49 9.93 6.94 -2.28
CA ASP A 49 10.18 6.69 -0.86
C ASP A 49 11.58 6.07 -0.67
N PHE A 50 12.16 6.16 0.52
CA PHE A 50 13.47 5.61 0.81
C PHE A 50 13.47 4.09 0.64
N ALA A 51 14.44 3.57 -0.11
CA ALA A 51 14.56 2.16 -0.43
C ALA A 51 14.46 1.25 0.80
N SER A 52 15.10 1.63 1.91
CA SER A 52 15.04 0.82 3.14
C SER A 52 13.65 0.75 3.73
N GLU A 53 12.90 1.85 3.73
CA GLU A 53 11.59 1.92 4.36
C GLU A 53 10.52 1.29 3.47
N ALA A 54 10.49 1.66 2.18
CA ALA A 54 9.56 1.08 1.22
C ALA A 54 9.66 -0.46 1.17
N ILE A 55 10.88 -1.01 1.10
CA ILE A 55 11.08 -2.46 1.00
C ILE A 55 10.75 -3.18 2.31
N LYS A 56 11.16 -2.62 3.47
CA LYS A 56 10.86 -3.23 4.77
C LYS A 56 9.35 -3.21 5.06
N SER A 57 8.70 -2.08 4.86
CA SER A 57 7.27 -1.91 5.12
C SER A 57 6.44 -2.82 4.20
N LEU A 58 6.76 -2.85 2.91
CA LEU A 58 6.11 -3.77 1.96
C LEU A 58 6.28 -5.23 2.39
N ARG A 59 7.51 -5.65 2.71
CA ARG A 59 7.78 -7.02 3.15
C ARG A 59 6.97 -7.37 4.40
N ASN A 60 6.91 -6.48 5.37
CA ASN A 60 6.19 -6.72 6.62
C ASN A 60 4.69 -6.87 6.37
N LEU A 61 4.08 -5.98 5.59
CA LEU A 61 2.66 -6.05 5.26
C LEU A 61 2.31 -7.28 4.42
N LEU A 62 3.15 -7.61 3.42
CA LEU A 62 2.96 -8.84 2.64
C LEU A 62 3.05 -10.09 3.52
N ASN A 63 4.00 -10.16 4.45
CA ASN A 63 4.10 -11.29 5.38
C ASN A 63 2.85 -11.41 6.26
N LYS A 64 2.36 -10.29 6.82
CA LYS A 64 1.12 -10.28 7.59
C LYS A 64 -0.07 -10.74 6.75
N ALA A 65 -0.20 -10.23 5.52
CA ALA A 65 -1.27 -10.61 4.60
C ALA A 65 -1.23 -12.11 4.25
N LEU A 66 -0.04 -12.66 3.97
CA LEU A 66 0.17 -14.08 3.67
C LEU A 66 -0.17 -14.99 4.85
N ASN A 67 0.01 -14.50 6.08
CA ASN A 67 -0.36 -15.19 7.32
C ASN A 67 -1.81 -14.93 7.77
N SER A 68 -2.62 -14.24 6.96
CA SER A 68 -4.00 -13.85 7.32
C SER A 68 -4.11 -12.97 8.58
N GLU A 69 -3.06 -12.21 8.89
CA GLU A 69 -2.99 -11.32 10.05
C GLU A 69 -3.60 -9.94 9.79
N LEU A 70 -3.98 -9.62 8.54
CA LEU A 70 -4.60 -8.35 8.14
C LEU A 70 -6.10 -8.51 7.87
N GLN A 71 -6.83 -9.19 8.74
CA GLN A 71 -8.26 -9.40 8.55
C GLN A 71 -9.06 -8.14 8.87
N ILE A 72 -9.86 -7.67 7.90
CA ILE A 72 -10.75 -6.54 8.13
C ILE A 72 -12.00 -6.97 8.90
N GLN A 73 -12.58 -6.03 9.64
CA GLN A 73 -13.85 -6.24 10.30
C GLN A 73 -14.97 -6.41 9.27
N SER A 74 -15.96 -7.25 9.60
CA SER A 74 -17.06 -7.59 8.67
C SER A 74 -17.85 -6.38 8.21
N GLU A 75 -17.96 -5.36 9.06
CA GLU A 75 -18.64 -4.11 8.75
C GLU A 75 -17.99 -3.31 7.62
N TYR A 76 -16.69 -3.53 7.34
CA TYR A 76 -15.96 -2.83 6.28
C TYR A 76 -15.97 -3.55 4.93
N ILE A 77 -16.49 -4.78 4.86
CA ILE A 77 -16.41 -5.63 3.66
C ILE A 77 -17.25 -5.06 2.51
N ASP A 78 -18.46 -4.57 2.78
CA ASP A 78 -19.43 -4.19 1.72
C ASP A 78 -18.93 -3.05 0.82
N LYS A 79 -18.30 -2.03 1.42
CA LYS A 79 -17.77 -0.86 0.69
C LYS A 79 -16.25 -0.86 0.54
N GLY A 80 -15.57 -1.76 1.23
CA GLY A 80 -14.11 -1.80 1.29
C GLY A 80 -13.53 -0.74 2.22
N ILE A 81 -12.34 -1.03 2.75
CA ILE A 81 -11.72 -0.24 3.82
C ILE A 81 -11.46 1.23 3.45
N GLY A 82 -11.09 1.50 2.20
CA GLY A 82 -10.84 2.87 1.72
C GLY A 82 -12.08 3.75 1.73
N TYR A 83 -13.29 3.19 1.55
CA TYR A 83 -14.52 3.96 1.69
C TYR A 83 -14.72 4.44 3.13
N TYR A 84 -14.53 3.55 4.10
CA TYR A 84 -14.69 3.89 5.52
C TYR A 84 -13.56 4.80 6.00
N HIS A 85 -12.34 4.63 5.49
CA HIS A 85 -11.24 5.53 5.80
C HIS A 85 -11.49 6.96 5.31
N ASN A 86 -12.12 7.12 4.14
CA ASN A 86 -12.55 8.44 3.67
C ASN A 86 -13.60 9.07 4.59
N ILE A 87 -14.53 8.29 5.15
CA ILE A 87 -15.51 8.78 6.14
C ILE A 87 -14.81 9.20 7.43
N TYR A 88 -13.90 8.37 7.94
CA TYR A 88 -13.08 8.68 9.11
C TYR A 88 -12.31 9.98 8.89
N SER A 89 -11.57 10.08 7.78
CA SER A 89 -10.80 11.28 7.44
C SER A 89 -11.71 12.50 7.38
N HIS A 90 -12.86 12.42 6.70
CA HIS A 90 -13.79 13.56 6.65
C HIS A 90 -14.18 14.04 8.04
N LYS A 91 -14.65 13.15 8.92
CA LYS A 91 -15.04 13.49 10.30
C LYS A 91 -13.89 14.09 11.10
N LEU A 92 -12.68 13.53 10.96
CA LEU A 92 -11.50 14.06 11.65
C LEU A 92 -11.19 15.50 11.23
N TRP A 93 -11.30 15.81 9.94
CA TRP A 93 -10.92 17.11 9.38
C TRP A 93 -12.03 18.17 9.41
N THR A 94 -13.32 17.77 9.43
CA THR A 94 -14.45 18.71 9.42
C THR A 94 -15.11 18.88 10.78
N ASP A 95 -15.19 17.81 11.56
CA ASP A 95 -15.96 17.77 12.80
C ASP A 95 -15.04 17.83 14.04
N ASP A 96 -13.71 17.82 13.84
CA ASP A 96 -12.67 17.74 14.88
C ASP A 96 -12.92 16.64 15.92
N ASP A 97 -13.61 15.56 15.51
CA ASP A 97 -13.91 14.43 16.39
C ASP A 97 -12.67 13.55 16.52
N LEU A 98 -11.94 13.68 17.62
CA LEU A 98 -10.74 12.88 17.92
C LEU A 98 -11.07 11.52 18.54
N SER A 99 -12.35 11.20 18.78
CA SER A 99 -12.78 9.95 19.43
C SER A 99 -12.99 8.79 18.45
N ILE A 100 -13.01 9.08 17.16
CA ILE A 100 -13.18 8.08 16.10
C ILE A 100 -11.90 7.27 15.88
N ILE A 101 -12.08 6.00 15.53
CA ILE A 101 -10.98 5.06 15.26
C ILE A 101 -10.75 5.01 13.75
N ASP A 102 -9.48 5.05 13.33
CA ASP A 102 -9.11 4.88 11.93
C ASP A 102 -9.35 3.41 11.50
N PRO A 103 -10.29 3.14 10.57
CA PRO A 103 -10.54 1.78 10.12
C PRO A 103 -9.37 1.20 9.31
N ALA A 104 -8.48 2.03 8.76
CA ALA A 104 -7.40 1.65 7.84
C ALA A 104 -5.99 1.64 8.45
N GLU A 105 -5.82 2.04 9.71
CA GLU A 105 -4.51 2.26 10.36
C GLU A 105 -3.49 1.14 10.10
N ASN A 106 -3.93 -0.12 10.19
CA ASN A 106 -3.07 -1.30 10.07
C ASN A 106 -2.93 -1.86 8.64
N PHE A 107 -3.59 -1.23 7.66
CA PHE A 107 -3.78 -1.76 6.31
C PHE A 107 -3.21 -0.87 5.22
N ILE A 108 -2.82 0.37 5.53
CA ILE A 108 -2.25 1.32 4.58
C ILE A 108 -0.85 0.89 4.16
N LEU A 109 -0.63 0.75 2.86
CA LEU A 109 0.69 0.58 2.25
C LEU A 109 1.34 1.93 1.98
N TRP A 110 0.58 2.84 1.37
CA TRP A 110 1.04 4.15 0.97
C TRP A 110 -0.12 5.12 0.86
N SER A 111 0.17 6.38 1.15
CA SER A 111 -0.75 7.49 0.99
C SER A 111 -0.04 8.66 0.33
N THR A 112 -0.80 9.41 -0.45
CA THR A 112 -0.42 10.75 -0.89
C THR A 112 -0.70 11.75 0.24
N PRO A 113 -0.10 12.96 0.19
CA PRO A 113 -0.53 14.05 1.06
C PRO A 113 -2.05 14.23 1.05
N SER A 114 -2.61 14.63 2.19
CA SER A 114 -4.07 14.67 2.44
C SER A 114 -4.87 15.47 1.40
N HIS A 115 -4.26 16.47 0.75
CA HIS A 115 -4.92 17.26 -0.31
C HIS A 115 -5.06 16.53 -1.66
N ILE A 116 -4.36 15.42 -1.87
CA ILE A 116 -4.50 14.54 -3.04
C ILE A 116 -5.43 13.36 -2.72
N GLY A 117 -5.32 12.80 -1.51
CA GLY A 117 -6.28 11.82 -0.98
C GLY A 117 -6.30 10.47 -1.70
N ILE A 118 -5.20 10.07 -2.33
CA ILE A 118 -5.01 8.75 -2.93
C ILE A 118 -4.22 7.88 -1.96
N GLU A 119 -4.73 6.67 -1.70
CA GLU A 119 -4.14 5.71 -0.79
C GLU A 119 -4.29 4.29 -1.32
N THR A 120 -3.32 3.45 -0.95
CA THR A 120 -3.29 2.04 -1.30
C THR A 120 -3.31 1.21 -0.02
N TYR A 121 -4.14 0.17 -0.01
CA TYR A 121 -4.29 -0.72 1.14
C TYR A 121 -3.96 -2.15 0.75
N ILE A 122 -3.63 -2.96 1.75
CA ILE A 122 -3.55 -4.42 1.65
C ILE A 122 -4.26 -5.03 2.84
N TYR A 123 -5.12 -6.01 2.57
CA TYR A 123 -5.87 -6.66 3.63
C TYR A 123 -6.37 -8.04 3.23
N ASN A 124 -6.86 -8.77 4.22
CA ASN A 124 -7.48 -10.07 4.05
C ASN A 124 -9.01 -9.94 4.12
N ILE A 125 -9.70 -10.75 3.32
CA ILE A 125 -11.10 -11.12 3.52
C ILE A 125 -11.16 -12.64 3.40
N GLN A 126 -11.51 -13.30 4.51
CA GLN A 126 -11.45 -14.77 4.61
C GLN A 126 -10.05 -15.26 4.20
N ASP A 127 -9.97 -16.17 3.22
CA ASP A 127 -8.71 -16.77 2.75
C ASP A 127 -8.10 -16.04 1.54
N LYS A 128 -8.52 -14.80 1.28
CA LYS A 128 -8.09 -14.00 0.11
C LYS A 128 -7.41 -12.72 0.54
N ILE A 129 -6.37 -12.35 -0.19
CA ILE A 129 -5.66 -11.06 -0.06
C ILE A 129 -6.20 -10.12 -1.14
N TYR A 130 -6.47 -8.88 -0.73
CA TYR A 130 -6.95 -7.79 -1.56
C TYR A 130 -5.98 -6.61 -1.52
#